data_AF-A0A2S9IIM4-F1
#
_entry.id   AF-A0A2S9IIM4-F1
#
_cell.length_a   1.000
_cell.length_b   1.000
_cell.length_c   1.000
_cell.angle_alpha   90.00
_cell.angle_beta   90.00
_cell.angle_gamma   90.00
#
_symmetry.space_group_name_H-M   'P 1'
#
loop_
_entity.id
_entity.type
_entity.pdbx_description
1 polymer ?
#
loop_
_entity_poly.entity_id
_entity_poly.type
_entity_poly.pdbx_seq_one_letter_code
_entity_poly.pdbx_strand_id
1 'polypeptide(L)' 'MSGKALLDQFGSLEDPRQSWKVLYPLAEILLCVLCATMAGADDFVEIE' A
#
# COMPACT_ATOMS: atom_id res chain seq x y z
N MET A 1 -3.57 18.12 1.27
CA MET A 1 -2.67 17.18 1.95
C MET A 1 -3.38 15.84 2.24
N SER A 2 -3.98 15.17 1.24
CA SER A 2 -4.73 13.92 1.48
C SER A 2 -3.88 12.66 1.62
N GLY A 3 -2.70 12.61 0.99
CA GLY A 3 -1.86 11.40 1.01
C GLY A 3 -1.41 10.99 2.41
N LYS A 4 -1.16 11.96 3.31
CA LYS A 4 -0.75 11.68 4.68
C LYS A 4 -1.88 11.03 5.50
N ALA A 5 -3.12 11.49 5.32
CA ALA A 5 -4.28 10.93 6.03
C ALA A 5 -4.57 9.47 5.64
N LEU A 6 -4.35 9.11 4.37
CA LEU A 6 -4.48 7.72 3.91
C LEU A 6 -3.39 6.82 4.47
N LEU A 7 -2.13 7.28 4.48
CA LEU A 7 -1.03 6.54 5.09
C LEU A 7 -1.24 6.34 6.60
N ASP A 8 -1.74 7.35 7.31
CA ASP A 8 -2.06 7.25 8.74
C ASP A 8 -3.19 6.21 8.97
N GLN A 9 -4.23 6.21 8.11
CA GLN A 9 -5.30 5.22 8.18
C GLN A 9 -4.79 3.80 7.90
N PHE A 10 -4.00 3.60 6.86
CA PHE A 10 -3.42 2.28 6.57
C PHE A 10 -2.41 1.84 7.63
N GLY A 11 -1.67 2.77 8.23
CA GLY A 11 -0.72 2.50 9.31
C GLY A 11 -1.38 2.01 10.61
N SER A 12 -2.69 2.19 10.77
CA SER A 12 -3.46 1.65 11.90
C SER A 12 -3.78 0.15 11.77
N LEU A 13 -3.56 -0.44 10.59
CA LEU A 13 -3.79 -1.87 10.35
C LEU A 13 -2.66 -2.70 10.93
N GLU A 14 -3.01 -3.83 11.56
CA GLU A 14 -2.03 -4.84 11.96
C GLU A 14 -1.40 -5.44 10.69
N ASP A 15 -0.07 -5.49 10.65
CA ASP A 15 0.66 -6.12 9.56
C ASP A 15 0.85 -7.62 9.87
N PRO A 16 0.14 -8.54 9.20
CA PRO A 16 0.24 -9.97 9.48
C PRO A 16 1.53 -10.60 8.92
N ARG A 17 2.36 -9.84 8.20
CA ARG A 17 3.60 -10.35 7.58
C ARG A 17 4.66 -10.60 8.64
N GLN A 18 5.48 -11.63 8.41
CA GLN A 18 6.65 -11.90 9.23
C GLN A 18 7.63 -10.72 9.12
N SER A 19 7.95 -10.04 10.23
CA SER A 19 8.71 -8.78 10.21
C SER A 19 10.06 -8.89 9.50
N TRP A 20 10.73 -10.06 9.55
CA TRP A 20 11.99 -10.29 8.85
C TRP A 20 11.86 -10.46 7.32
N LYS A 21 10.64 -10.56 6.79
CA LYS A 21 10.32 -10.59 5.35
C LYS A 21 9.79 -9.26 4.84
N VAL A 22 9.69 -8.23 5.69
CA VAL A 22 9.14 -6.93 5.32
C VAL A 22 10.25 -6.05 4.77
N LEU A 23 10.26 -5.86 3.44
CA LEU A 23 11.13 -4.90 2.77
C LEU A 23 10.52 -3.48 2.74
N TYR A 24 9.20 -3.40 2.58
CA TYR A 24 8.46 -2.13 2.51
C TYR A 24 7.27 -2.10 3.50
N PRO A 25 6.98 -0.94 4.11
CA PRO A 25 5.84 -0.78 5.01
C PRO A 25 4.51 -1.14 4.33
N LEU A 26 3.61 -1.79 5.07
CA LEU A 26 2.32 -2.23 4.53
C LEU A 26 1.49 -1.02 4.03
N ALA A 27 1.51 0.07 4.78
CA ALA A 27 0.75 1.27 4.46
C ALA A 27 1.14 1.87 3.09
N GLU A 28 2.43 1.87 2.76
CA GLU A 28 2.93 2.38 1.47
C GLU A 28 2.51 1.47 0.31
N ILE A 29 2.60 0.14 0.50
CA ILE A 29 2.14 -0.83 -0.51
C ILE A 29 0.64 -0.67 -0.75
N LEU A 30 -0.18 -0.55 0.31
CA LEU A 30 -1.62 -0.38 0.19
C LEU A 30 -1.99 0.92 -0.54
N LEU A 31 -1.25 2.00 -0.31
CA LEU A 31 -1.43 3.24 -1.05
C LEU A 31 -1.10 3.04 -2.54
N CYS A 32 0.01 2.39 -2.87
CA CYS A 32 0.37 2.10 -4.25
C CYS A 32 -0.68 1.24 -4.96
N VAL A 33 -1.15 0.16 -4.32
CA VAL A 33 -2.19 -0.72 -4.88
C VAL A 33 -3.50 0.05 -5.07
N LEU A 34 -3.91 0.87 -4.11
CA LEU A 34 -5.11 1.70 -4.28
C LEU A 34 -4.99 2.61 -5.51
N CYS A 35 -3.85 3.31 -5.67
CA CYS A 35 -3.61 4.15 -6.84
C CYS A 35 -3.61 3.34 -8.14
N ALA A 36 -2.98 2.17 -8.16
CA ALA A 36 -2.95 1.27 -9.30
C ALA A 36 -4.36 0.79 -9.70
N THR A 37 -5.15 0.32 -8.74
CA THR A 37 -6.54 -0.09 -8.96
C THR A 37 -7.39 1.08 -9.47
N MET A 38 -7.20 2.29 -8.95
CA MET A 38 -7.86 3.50 -9.46
C MET A 38 -7.44 3.85 -10.88
N ALA A 39 -6.21 3.51 -11.28
CA ALA A 39 -5.69 3.67 -12.64
C ALA A 39 -6.14 2.55 -13.59
N GLY A 40 -6.88 1.54 -13.10
CA GLY A 40 -7.36 0.41 -13.89
C GLY A 40 -6.36 -0.74 -14.03
N ALA A 41 -5.32 -0.78 -13.19
CA ALA A 41 -4.41 -1.93 -13.13
C ALA A 41 -5.09 -3.08 -12.37
N ASP A 42 -5.20 -4.24 -13.05
CA ASP A 42 -5.78 -5.46 -12.48
C ASP A 42 -4.71 -6.37 -11.83
N ASP A 43 -3.43 -6.11 -12.07
CA ASP A 43 -2.29 -6.84 -11.51
C ASP A 43 -1.09 -5.88 -11.30
N PHE A 44 -0.10 -6.33 -10.53
CA PHE A 44 1.12 -5.60 -10.20
C PHE A 44 2.06 -5.39 -11.40
N VAL A 45 1.91 -6.18 -12.47
CA VAL A 45 2.73 -6.04 -13.69
C VAL A 45 2.46 -4.71 -14.38
N GLU A 46 1.25 -4.18 -14.24
CA GLU A 46 0.82 -2.91 -14.87
C GLU A 46 1.22 -1.68 -14.04
N ILE A 47 1.90 -1.86 -12.89
CA ILE A 47 2.37 -0.77 -12.03
C ILE A 47 3.79 -0.38 -12.47
N GLU A 48 3.91 0.70 -13.25
CA GLU A 48 5.18 1.29 -13.72
C GLU A 48 5.69 2.46 -12.86
#